data_AF-A0A3D2IEU1-F1
#
_entry.id   AF-A0A3D2IEU1-F1
#
_cell.length_a   1.000
_cell.length_b   1.000
_cell.length_c   1.000
_cell.angle_alpha   90.00
_cell.angle_beta   90.00
_cell.angle_gamma   90.00
#
_symmetry.space_group_name_H-M   'P 1'
#
loop_
_entity.id
_entity.type
_entity.pdbx_description
1 polymer ?
#
loop_
_entity_poly.entity_id
_entity_poly.type
_entity_poly.pdbx_seq_one_letter_code
_entity_poly.pdbx_strand_id
1 'polypeptide(L)'
;MKVTPELYFEGVTIPWGMTWLPNGDMLVTDRSGKLLRVRDGNLIAEISGVPEVMARSQGGLLDIEVHPDYESNGWIYITYSSTEGAGDGANTAIMRAKLNNNALVESEVLYKATPNTTRGQHYAGRIAFDSEGYLYFAVGDRGNRDELPQRLGKDG
;
A
#
# COMPACT_ATOMS: atom_id res chain seq x y z
N MET A 1 31.19 8.19 8.11
CA MET A 1 30.63 8.35 6.75
C MET A 1 29.75 9.59 6.75
N LYS A 2 29.99 10.56 5.87
CA LYS A 2 29.14 11.74 5.72
C LYS A 2 28.21 11.49 4.54
N VAL A 3 26.90 11.62 4.74
CA VAL A 3 25.88 11.45 3.68
C VAL A 3 25.32 12.82 3.36
N THR A 4 25.20 13.15 2.08
CA THR A 4 24.51 14.34 1.60
C THR A 4 23.26 13.88 0.85
N PRO A 5 22.05 14.22 1.31
CA PRO A 5 20.83 13.90 0.58
C PRO A 5 20.67 14.83 -0.63
N GLU A 6 20.14 14.29 -1.71
CA GLU A 6 19.76 15.03 -2.91
C GLU A 6 18.28 14.74 -3.22
N LEU A 7 17.56 15.77 -3.69
CA LEU A 7 16.17 15.59 -4.11
C LEU A 7 16.14 14.74 -5.38
N TYR A 8 15.49 13.59 -5.33
CA TYR A 8 15.29 12.75 -6.50
C TYR A 8 14.09 13.19 -7.34
N PHE A 9 12.95 13.45 -6.70
CA PHE A 9 11.68 13.75 -7.36
C PHE A 9 10.78 14.62 -6.46
N GLU A 10 10.03 15.55 -7.07
CA GLU A 10 9.00 16.38 -6.44
C GLU A 10 7.62 16.10 -7.05
N GLY A 11 6.53 16.21 -6.27
CA GLY A 11 5.17 16.05 -6.80
C GLY A 11 4.32 14.99 -6.09
N VAL A 12 4.89 14.30 -5.11
CA VAL A 12 4.14 13.54 -4.11
C VAL A 12 3.76 14.46 -2.94
N THR A 13 2.50 14.43 -2.53
CA THR A 13 1.98 15.29 -1.47
C THR A 13 2.26 14.68 -0.10
N ILE A 14 1.88 13.40 0.07
CA ILE A 14 2.09 12.66 1.31
C ILE A 14 2.63 11.27 0.96
N PRO A 15 3.95 11.15 0.69
CA PRO A 15 4.54 9.88 0.30
C PRO A 15 4.39 8.86 1.43
N TRP A 16 4.03 7.63 1.07
CA TRP A 16 3.91 6.54 2.04
C TRP A 16 4.87 5.39 1.75
N GLY A 17 4.74 4.79 0.56
CA GLY A 17 5.53 3.65 0.10
C GLY A 17 6.12 3.91 -1.29
N MET A 18 7.16 3.17 -1.62
CA MET A 18 7.76 3.20 -2.95
C MET A 18 8.42 1.86 -3.27
N THR A 19 8.43 1.48 -4.55
CA THR A 19 9.16 0.31 -5.04
C THR A 19 9.70 0.56 -6.45
N TRP A 20 10.78 -0.11 -6.79
CA TRP A 20 11.41 -0.03 -8.12
C TRP A 20 10.91 -1.17 -9.00
N LEU A 21 10.53 -0.83 -10.23
CA LEU A 21 10.28 -1.80 -11.29
C LEU A 21 11.61 -2.24 -11.92
N PRO A 22 11.70 -3.45 -12.49
CA PRO A 22 12.94 -3.92 -13.14
C PRO A 22 13.43 -3.05 -14.29
N ASN A 23 12.54 -2.28 -14.91
CA ASN A 23 12.89 -1.34 -15.99
C ASN A 23 13.48 -0.01 -15.49
N GLY A 24 13.66 0.17 -14.17
CA GLY A 24 14.21 1.38 -13.55
C GLY A 24 13.17 2.44 -13.18
N ASP A 25 11.89 2.25 -13.50
CA ASP A 25 10.85 3.16 -13.04
C ASP A 25 10.56 2.94 -11.55
N MET A 26 10.24 4.00 -10.83
CA MET A 26 9.77 3.93 -9.46
C MET A 26 8.26 4.13 -9.41
N LEU A 27 7.58 3.30 -8.62
CA LEU A 27 6.21 3.54 -8.22
C LEU A 27 6.19 4.13 -6.81
N VAL A 28 5.40 5.18 -6.60
CA VAL A 28 5.29 5.88 -5.31
C VAL A 28 3.82 6.02 -4.93
N THR A 29 3.45 5.53 -3.76
CA THR A 29 2.09 5.73 -3.21
C THR A 29 2.02 7.07 -2.48
N ASP A 30 0.96 7.82 -2.78
CA ASP A 30 0.54 8.98 -2.01
C ASP A 30 -0.65 8.59 -1.13
N ARG A 31 -0.56 8.89 0.16
CA ARG A 31 -1.62 8.59 1.14
C ARG A 31 -2.99 9.16 0.73
N SER A 32 -3.05 10.17 -0.13
CA SER A 32 -4.30 10.69 -0.69
C SER A 32 -5.08 9.72 -1.59
N GLY A 33 -4.49 8.59 -1.98
CA GLY A 33 -5.12 7.61 -2.88
C GLY A 33 -4.51 7.52 -4.27
N LYS A 34 -3.36 8.16 -4.50
CA LYS A 34 -2.71 8.21 -5.82
C LYS A 34 -1.52 7.29 -5.88
N LEU A 35 -1.32 6.66 -7.03
CA LEU A 35 -0.09 5.93 -7.34
C LEU A 35 0.63 6.67 -8.47
N LEU A 36 1.86 7.09 -8.22
CA LEU A 36 2.66 7.88 -9.14
C LEU A 36 3.76 7.01 -9.75
N ARG A 37 4.04 7.19 -11.04
CA ARG A 37 5.17 6.57 -11.74
C ARG A 37 6.22 7.61 -12.05
N VAL A 38 7.44 7.36 -11.61
CA VAL A 38 8.58 8.27 -11.72
C VAL A 38 9.67 7.59 -12.53
N ARG A 39 10.31 8.33 -13.43
CA ARG A 39 11.48 7.90 -14.21
C ARG A 39 12.51 9.00 -14.21
N ASP A 40 13.76 8.66 -13.88
CA ASP A 40 14.88 9.61 -13.88
C ASP A 40 14.57 10.91 -13.13
N GLY A 41 13.92 10.80 -11.97
CA GLY A 41 13.52 11.93 -11.14
C GLY A 41 12.30 12.73 -11.62
N ASN A 42 11.63 12.32 -12.70
CA ASN A 42 10.48 13.02 -13.27
C ASN A 42 9.18 12.22 -13.11
N LEU A 43 8.06 12.88 -12.77
CA LEU A 43 6.73 12.28 -12.84
C LEU A 43 6.38 12.01 -14.30
N ILE A 44 6.13 10.75 -14.65
CA ILE A 44 5.75 10.37 -16.02
C ILE A 44 4.28 9.98 -16.14
N ALA A 45 3.64 9.55 -15.04
CA ALA A 45 2.21 9.26 -15.02
C ALA A 45 1.63 9.18 -13.61
N GLU A 46 0.34 9.49 -13.48
CA GLU A 46 -0.50 8.99 -12.40
C GLU A 46 -1.13 7.67 -12.87
N ILE A 47 -0.97 6.61 -12.09
CA ILE A 47 -1.47 5.28 -12.42
C ILE A 47 -2.96 5.20 -12.12
N SER A 48 -3.73 4.75 -13.10
CA SER A 48 -5.18 4.49 -12.99
C SER A 48 -5.46 3.09 -12.46
N GLY A 49 -6.71 2.81 -12.05
CA GLY A 49 -7.11 1.48 -11.54
C GLY A 49 -6.66 1.18 -10.10
N VAL A 50 -6.16 2.21 -9.40
CA VAL A 50 -5.85 2.17 -7.96
C VAL A 50 -7.16 2.03 -7.17
N PRO A 51 -7.19 1.25 -6.08
CA PRO A 51 -8.40 1.08 -5.27
C PRO A 51 -8.86 2.42 -4.67
N GLU A 52 -10.17 2.56 -4.46
CA GLU A 52 -10.69 3.63 -3.61
C GLU A 52 -10.19 3.43 -2.17
N VAL A 53 -9.80 4.54 -1.52
CA VAL A 53 -9.25 4.51 -0.16
C VAL A 53 -9.95 5.52 0.74
N MET A 54 -10.01 5.22 2.04
CA MET A 54 -10.35 6.22 3.04
C MET A 54 -9.09 7.02 3.42
N ALA A 55 -8.81 8.08 2.65
CA ALA A 55 -7.71 9.00 2.91
C ALA A 55 -8.02 9.94 4.09
N ARG A 56 -7.81 9.46 5.33
CA ARG A 56 -8.05 10.24 6.55
C ARG A 56 -7.04 9.91 7.64
N SER A 57 -6.44 10.95 8.21
CA SER A 57 -5.42 10.83 9.26
C SER A 57 -4.27 9.92 8.83
N GLN A 58 -4.13 8.70 9.35
CA GLN A 58 -3.08 7.75 8.97
C GLN A 58 -3.50 6.81 7.83
N GLY A 59 -4.80 6.75 7.49
CA GLY A 59 -5.32 5.92 6.41
C GLY A 59 -5.12 6.56 5.03
N GLY A 60 -5.03 5.73 4.00
CA GLY A 60 -4.84 6.10 2.62
C GLY A 60 -4.45 4.92 1.73
N LEU A 61 -3.81 5.23 0.60
CA LEU A 61 -2.96 4.28 -0.10
C LEU A 61 -1.64 4.17 0.68
N LEU A 62 -1.25 2.96 1.06
CA LEU A 62 -0.16 2.73 2.00
C LEU A 62 1.03 2.09 1.27
N ASP A 63 1.44 0.89 1.63
CA ASP A 63 2.67 0.32 1.07
C ASP A 63 2.46 -0.24 -0.32
N ILE A 64 3.57 -0.36 -1.04
CA ILE A 64 3.62 -0.99 -2.35
C ILE A 64 4.88 -1.83 -2.47
N GLU A 65 4.76 -3.06 -2.97
CA GLU A 65 5.91 -3.91 -3.23
C GLU A 65 5.69 -4.74 -4.49
N VAL A 66 6.76 -4.94 -5.27
CA VAL A 66 6.73 -5.85 -6.42
C VAL A 66 6.99 -7.28 -5.96
N HIS A 67 6.39 -8.26 -6.63
CA HIS A 67 6.74 -9.65 -6.39
C HIS A 67 8.25 -9.88 -6.65
N PRO A 68 8.95 -10.73 -5.87
CA PRO A 68 10.36 -11.05 -6.13
C PRO A 68 10.63 -11.61 -7.53
N ASP A 69 9.63 -12.25 -8.12
CA ASP A 69 9.60 -12.80 -9.50
C ASP A 69 8.73 -11.94 -10.46
N TYR A 70 8.76 -10.62 -10.29
CA TYR A 70 7.94 -9.68 -11.07
C TYR A 70 8.17 -9.82 -12.59
N GLU A 71 9.40 -10.07 -13.03
CA GLU A 71 9.69 -10.22 -14.47
C GLU A 71 8.94 -11.38 -15.11
N SER A 72 8.63 -12.43 -14.34
CA SER A 72 7.89 -13.60 -14.82
C SER A 72 6.38 -13.43 -14.68
N ASN A 73 5.90 -12.77 -13.61
CA ASN A 73 4.48 -12.79 -13.25
C ASN A 73 3.77 -11.42 -13.23
N GLY A 74 4.52 -10.32 -13.16
CA GLY A 74 4.02 -8.94 -13.20
C GLY A 74 3.23 -8.48 -11.97
N TRP A 75 3.28 -9.20 -10.84
CA TRP A 75 2.45 -8.88 -9.67
C TRP A 75 3.02 -7.75 -8.81
N ILE A 76 2.17 -6.78 -8.50
CA ILE A 76 2.39 -5.68 -7.56
C ILE A 76 1.40 -5.84 -6.41
N TYR A 77 1.85 -5.63 -5.18
CA TYR A 77 1.06 -5.74 -3.96
C TYR A 77 0.91 -4.36 -3.33
N ILE A 78 -0.31 -4.02 -2.90
CA ILE A 78 -0.62 -2.70 -2.35
C ILE A 78 -1.47 -2.87 -1.09
N THR A 79 -1.09 -2.20 0.00
CA THR A 79 -1.94 -2.07 1.18
C THR A 79 -2.66 -0.72 1.19
N TYR A 80 -3.87 -0.70 1.73
CA TYR A 80 -4.71 0.50 1.73
C TYR A 80 -5.79 0.47 2.81
N SER A 81 -6.36 1.63 3.15
CA SER A 81 -7.52 1.74 4.02
C SER A 81 -8.83 1.52 3.25
N SER A 82 -9.34 0.29 3.26
CA SER A 82 -10.59 -0.08 2.58
C SER A 82 -11.81 0.16 3.47
N THR A 83 -12.86 0.75 2.88
CA THR A 83 -14.18 0.96 3.49
C THR A 83 -15.11 -0.24 3.32
N GLU A 84 -14.72 -1.25 2.54
CA GLU A 84 -15.53 -2.46 2.34
C GLU A 84 -15.65 -3.27 3.63
N GLY A 85 -16.68 -4.12 3.71
CA GLY A 85 -16.91 -5.00 4.86
C GLY A 85 -17.80 -4.37 5.95
N ALA A 86 -17.88 -5.07 7.09
CA ALA A 86 -18.82 -4.71 8.15
C ALA A 86 -18.32 -3.57 9.06
N GLY A 87 -19.23 -2.67 9.42
CA GLY A 87 -18.98 -1.53 10.31
C GLY A 87 -18.67 -0.24 9.56
N ASP A 88 -18.79 0.90 10.27
CA ASP A 88 -18.51 2.21 9.71
C ASP A 88 -17.00 2.51 9.67
N GLY A 89 -16.57 3.28 8.67
CA GLY A 89 -15.18 3.71 8.51
C GLY A 89 -14.41 2.79 7.57
N ALA A 90 -13.17 2.46 7.94
CA ALA A 90 -12.28 1.64 7.11
C ALA A 90 -11.46 0.68 7.97
N ASN A 91 -10.74 -0.25 7.36
CA ASN A 91 -9.63 -1.05 7.92
C ASN A 91 -8.66 -1.53 6.83
N THR A 92 -7.46 -1.95 7.21
CA THR A 92 -6.39 -2.34 6.30
C THR A 92 -6.82 -3.48 5.37
N ALA A 93 -6.55 -3.32 4.10
CA ALA A 93 -6.66 -4.34 3.08
C ALA A 93 -5.33 -4.49 2.36
N ILE A 94 -5.13 -5.64 1.73
CA ILE A 94 -4.06 -5.88 0.78
C ILE A 94 -4.66 -6.45 -0.50
N MET A 95 -4.23 -5.90 -1.63
CA MET A 95 -4.56 -6.39 -2.97
C MET A 95 -3.29 -6.64 -3.76
N ARG A 96 -3.44 -7.39 -4.86
CA ARG A 96 -2.45 -7.44 -5.94
C ARG A 96 -3.06 -6.98 -7.26
N ALA A 97 -2.22 -6.52 -8.17
CA ALA A 97 -2.59 -6.18 -9.54
C ALA A 97 -1.36 -6.29 -10.45
N LYS A 98 -1.58 -6.27 -11.77
CA LYS A 98 -0.52 -6.09 -12.76
C LYS A 98 -0.53 -4.67 -13.31
N LEU A 99 0.64 -4.14 -13.64
CA LEU A 99 0.74 -2.85 -14.32
C LEU A 99 0.76 -3.04 -15.84
N ASN A 100 -0.25 -2.52 -16.52
CA ASN A 100 -0.29 -2.43 -17.98
C ASN A 100 -0.28 -0.96 -18.40
N ASN A 101 0.81 -0.51 -19.01
CA ASN A 101 1.08 0.91 -19.28
C ASN A 101 0.98 1.75 -18.00
N ASN A 102 -0.05 2.60 -17.89
CA ASN A 102 -0.30 3.47 -16.75
C ASN A 102 -1.61 3.10 -16.02
N ALA A 103 -1.97 1.82 -16.02
CA ALA A 103 -3.15 1.29 -15.35
C ALA A 103 -2.84 0.00 -14.59
N LEU A 104 -3.36 -0.12 -13.38
CA LEU A 104 -3.47 -1.40 -12.68
C LEU A 104 -4.62 -2.20 -13.30
N VAL A 105 -4.33 -3.44 -13.66
CA VAL A 105 -5.26 -4.41 -14.27
C VAL A 105 -5.16 -5.73 -13.54
N GLU A 106 -6.08 -6.66 -13.80
CA GLU A 106 -6.09 -8.00 -13.18
C GLU A 106 -6.00 -7.91 -11.64
N SER A 107 -6.77 -6.99 -11.04
CA SER A 107 -6.73 -6.74 -9.60
C SER A 107 -7.49 -7.80 -8.81
N GLU A 108 -6.93 -8.15 -7.65
CA GLU A 108 -7.51 -9.11 -6.71
C GLU A 108 -7.24 -8.65 -5.27
N VAL A 109 -8.29 -8.54 -4.45
CA VAL A 109 -8.15 -8.33 -3.00
C VAL A 109 -7.79 -9.65 -2.35
N LEU A 110 -6.64 -9.71 -1.70
CA LEU A 110 -6.13 -10.93 -1.07
C LEU A 110 -6.62 -11.07 0.36
N TYR A 111 -6.74 -9.95 1.06
CA TYR A 111 -7.21 -9.92 2.44
C TYR A 111 -7.77 -8.54 2.82
N LYS A 112 -8.77 -8.56 3.71
CA LYS A 112 -9.41 -7.39 4.30
C LYS A 112 -9.58 -7.61 5.79
N ALA A 113 -8.93 -6.77 6.60
CA ALA A 113 -9.09 -6.78 8.04
C ALA A 113 -10.51 -6.34 8.45
N THR A 114 -11.05 -6.97 9.50
CA THR A 114 -12.38 -6.66 10.04
C THR A 114 -12.38 -6.61 11.57
N PRO A 115 -13.32 -5.85 12.19
CA PRO A 115 -14.31 -4.97 11.56
C PRO A 115 -13.71 -3.64 11.11
N ASN A 116 -14.49 -2.86 10.35
CA ASN A 116 -14.18 -1.45 10.12
C ASN A 116 -14.37 -0.62 11.40
N THR A 117 -13.61 0.46 11.51
CA THR A 117 -13.79 1.45 12.57
C THR A 117 -13.64 2.87 12.02
N THR A 118 -14.30 3.82 12.67
CA THR A 118 -14.22 5.25 12.34
C THR A 118 -12.95 5.92 12.88
N ARG A 119 -12.04 5.18 13.52
CA ARG A 119 -10.76 5.70 14.04
C ARG A 119 -9.77 5.97 12.90
N GLY A 120 -9.01 7.04 12.99
CA GLY A 120 -8.09 7.47 11.93
C GLY A 120 -6.69 6.88 12.01
N GLN A 121 -6.39 6.13 13.06
CA GLN A 121 -5.05 5.69 13.42
C GLN A 121 -4.84 4.17 13.31
N HIS A 122 -3.56 3.78 13.33
CA HIS A 122 -3.05 2.42 13.51
C HIS A 122 -3.44 1.44 12.39
N TYR A 123 -3.29 1.84 11.13
CA TYR A 123 -3.50 0.94 9.99
C TYR A 123 -2.30 -0.01 9.74
N ALA A 124 -1.11 0.32 10.24
CA ALA A 124 0.14 -0.32 9.85
C ALA A 124 0.31 -0.31 8.32
N GLY A 125 0.36 -1.46 7.65
CA GLY A 125 0.34 -1.55 6.19
C GLY A 125 1.66 -1.97 5.53
N ARG A 126 2.77 -2.11 6.26
CA ARG A 126 4.06 -2.55 5.68
C ARG A 126 3.90 -3.92 4.99
N ILE A 127 4.48 -4.07 3.81
CA ILE A 127 4.60 -5.32 3.04
C ILE A 127 6.07 -5.76 3.05
N ALA A 128 6.32 -7.07 3.12
CA ALA A 128 7.63 -7.66 2.87
C ALA A 128 7.49 -9.07 2.30
N PHE A 129 8.42 -9.45 1.44
CA PHE A 129 8.63 -10.84 1.03
C PHE A 129 9.86 -11.41 1.71
N ASP A 130 9.81 -12.68 2.12
CA ASP A 130 11.01 -13.41 2.52
C ASP A 130 11.69 -14.11 1.33
N SER A 131 12.82 -14.76 1.60
CA SER A 131 13.60 -15.50 0.61
C SER A 131 12.93 -16.79 0.12
N GLU A 132 11.90 -17.27 0.82
CA GLU A 132 11.12 -18.44 0.43
C GLU A 132 9.88 -18.06 -0.41
N GLY A 133 9.62 -16.76 -0.56
CA GLY A 133 8.51 -16.22 -1.36
C GLY A 133 7.22 -16.01 -0.57
N TYR A 134 7.26 -16.10 0.77
CA TYR A 134 6.09 -15.77 1.58
C TYR A 134 5.90 -14.26 1.66
N LEU A 135 4.63 -13.85 1.55
CA LEU A 135 4.19 -12.47 1.73
C LEU A 135 3.80 -12.23 3.19
N TYR A 136 4.44 -11.24 3.80
CA TYR A 136 4.08 -10.71 5.10
C TYR A 136 3.51 -9.31 4.94
N PHE A 137 2.46 -9.00 5.70
CA PHE A 137 1.94 -7.65 5.80
C PHE A 137 1.45 -7.37 7.21
N ALA A 138 1.47 -6.09 7.60
CA ALA A 138 1.07 -5.68 8.94
C ALA A 138 -0.33 -5.06 8.96
N VAL A 139 -1.16 -5.52 9.90
CA VAL A 139 -2.45 -4.91 10.27
C VAL A 139 -2.31 -4.34 11.68
N GLY A 140 -2.66 -3.07 11.87
CA GLY A 140 -2.57 -2.43 13.18
C GLY A 140 -3.88 -2.48 13.96
N ASP A 141 -3.81 -2.25 15.27
CA ASP A 141 -4.89 -2.48 16.25
C ASP A 141 -6.10 -1.52 16.18
N ARG A 142 -6.07 -0.61 15.20
CA ARG A 142 -7.07 0.46 15.01
C ARG A 142 -7.33 1.33 16.23
N GLY A 143 -6.36 1.44 17.13
CA GLY A 143 -6.45 2.23 18.36
C GLY A 143 -7.17 1.51 19.49
N ASN A 144 -7.37 0.20 19.41
CA ASN A 144 -8.00 -0.63 20.43
C ASN A 144 -6.98 -1.54 21.14
N ARG A 145 -5.82 -0.96 21.48
CA ARG A 145 -4.69 -1.64 22.13
C ARG A 145 -5.09 -2.49 23.34
N ASP A 146 -6.06 -2.03 24.13
CA ASP A 146 -6.44 -2.69 25.38
C ASP A 146 -7.54 -3.75 25.18
N GLU A 147 -8.23 -3.78 24.03
CA GLU A 147 -9.30 -4.75 23.73
C GLU A 147 -8.87 -5.88 22.79
N LEU A 148 -7.94 -5.59 21.87
CA LEU A 148 -7.56 -6.49 20.79
C LEU A 148 -6.26 -7.29 20.96
N PRO A 149 -5.45 -7.18 22.04
CA PRO A 149 -4.15 -7.84 22.06
C PRO A 149 -4.26 -9.37 22.12
N GLN A 150 -5.46 -9.96 22.30
CA GLN A 150 -5.68 -11.41 22.40
C GLN A 150 -7.02 -11.91 21.81
N ARG A 151 -7.70 -11.18 20.92
CA ARG A 151 -9.01 -11.60 20.38
C ARG A 151 -8.89 -12.20 18.97
N LEU A 152 -9.00 -13.52 18.86
CA LEU A 152 -8.88 -14.26 17.59
C LEU A 152 -9.98 -14.00 16.55
N GLY A 153 -11.09 -13.34 16.93
CA GLY A 153 -12.22 -13.06 16.03
C GLY A 153 -12.23 -11.64 15.45
N LYS A 154 -11.16 -10.86 15.67
CA LYS A 154 -11.01 -9.51 15.16
C LYS A 154 -9.58 -9.33 14.66
N ASP A 155 -9.44 -8.66 13.53
CA ASP A 155 -8.15 -8.36 12.94
C ASP A 155 -7.76 -6.94 13.29
N GLY A 156 -6.61 -6.82 13.96
CA GLY A 156 -6.12 -5.51 14.40
C GLY A 156 -6.98 -4.96 15.52
#